data_AF-A0A9P0DTT6-F1
#
_entry.id   AF-A0A9P0DTT6-F1
#
_cell.length_a   1.000
_cell.length_b   1.000
_cell.length_c   1.000
_cell.angle_alpha   90.00
_cell.angle_beta   90.00
_cell.angle_gamma   90.00
#
_symmetry.space_group_name_H-M   'P 1'
#
loop_
_entity.id
_entity.type
_entity.pdbx_description
1 polymer ?
#
loop_
_entity_poly.entity_id
_entity_poly.type
_entity_poly.pdbx_seq_one_letter_code
_entity_poly.pdbx_strand_id
1 'polypeptide(L)'
;MAIPKTDKRIKDIMTADEMWKVFIRSEDDSGKIWKYNWGWILQEYEDLKKKMDEKTATSELLKRVTKKREDDDRKLGTFPQTFNHRYGWIAEKKDFQLEIYGPDFFKPIPLPDIYKVPKH
;
A
#
# COMPACT_ATOMS: atom_id res chain seq x y z
N MET A 1 28.94 38.51 -25.21
CA MET A 1 27.89 37.47 -25.35
C MET A 1 26.81 38.03 -26.28
N ALA A 2 26.61 37.44 -27.45
CA ALA A 2 25.63 37.93 -28.43
C ALA A 2 24.23 37.38 -28.09
N ILE A 3 23.23 38.26 -28.02
CA ILE A 3 21.83 37.90 -27.80
C ILE A 3 21.31 37.22 -29.08
N PRO A 4 20.69 36.03 -29.00
CA PRO A 4 20.15 35.37 -30.18
C PRO A 4 19.00 36.21 -30.75
N LYS A 5 19.08 36.51 -32.05
CA LYS A 5 18.00 37.19 -32.78
C LYS A 5 16.80 36.25 -32.78
N THR A 6 15.72 36.64 -32.11
CA THR A 6 14.45 35.92 -32.20
C THR A 6 13.85 36.21 -33.57
N ASP A 7 13.85 35.20 -34.45
CA ASP A 7 13.10 35.25 -35.69
C ASP A 7 11.62 35.46 -35.34
N LYS A 8 11.14 36.67 -35.58
CA LYS A 8 9.72 37.00 -35.46
C LYS A 8 8.99 36.21 -36.53
N ARG A 9 8.47 35.03 -36.18
CA ARG A 9 7.52 34.30 -37.02
C ARG A 9 6.36 35.24 -37.31
N ILE A 10 6.23 35.65 -38.57
CA ILE A 10 5.07 36.40 -39.03
C ILE A 10 3.87 35.49 -38.81
N LYS A 11 3.05 35.79 -37.80
CA LYS A 11 1.79 35.07 -37.58
C LYS A 11 0.87 35.46 -38.72
N ASP A 12 0.44 34.48 -39.49
CA ASP A 12 -0.56 34.69 -40.53
C ASP A 12 -1.87 35.13 -39.86
N ILE A 13 -2.19 36.41 -40.03
CA ILE A 13 -3.30 37.09 -39.36
C ILE A 13 -4.63 36.47 -39.78
N MET A 14 -4.73 35.97 -41.02
CA MET A 14 -5.97 35.35 -41.51
C MET A 14 -6.19 34.00 -40.84
N THR A 15 -5.15 33.17 -40.73
CA THR A 15 -5.27 31.90 -40.00
C THR A 15 -5.58 32.11 -38.51
N ALA A 16 -5.03 33.15 -37.89
CA ALA A 16 -5.32 33.49 -36.50
C ALA A 16 -6.79 33.89 -36.30
N ASP A 17 -7.36 34.67 -37.22
CA ASP A 17 -8.76 35.06 -37.21
C ASP A 17 -9.72 33.87 -37.45
N GLU A 18 -9.37 32.98 -38.39
CA GLU A 18 -10.13 31.75 -38.62
C GLU A 18 -10.14 30.83 -37.40
N MET A 19 -8.97 30.62 -36.78
CA MET A 19 -8.86 29.85 -35.54
C MET A 19 -9.72 30.47 -34.44
N TRP A 20 -9.66 31.79 -34.25
CA TRP A 20 -10.49 32.48 -33.26
C TRP A 20 -11.98 32.28 -33.51
N LYS A 21 -12.44 32.41 -34.76
CA LYS A 21 -13.85 32.15 -35.13
C LYS A 21 -14.27 30.71 -34.84
N VAL A 22 -13.40 29.73 -35.11
CA VAL A 22 -13.65 28.32 -34.78
C VAL A 22 -13.76 28.14 -33.27
N PHE A 23 -12.89 28.77 -32.48
CA PHE A 23 -12.97 28.72 -31.01
C PHE A 23 -14.29 29.28 -30.49
N ILE A 24 -14.71 30.46 -30.95
CA ILE A 24 -16.00 31.07 -30.56
C ILE A 24 -17.17 30.14 -30.90
N ARG A 25 -17.20 29.58 -32.11
CA ARG A 25 -18.25 28.60 -32.49
C ARG A 25 -18.22 27.36 -31.63
N SER A 26 -17.03 26.85 -31.31
CA SER A 26 -16.88 25.67 -30.46
C SER A 26 -17.36 25.94 -29.03
N GLU A 27 -17.17 27.15 -28.52
CA GLU A 27 -17.67 27.55 -27.20
C GLU A 27 -19.20 27.58 -27.19
N ASP A 28 -19.83 28.21 -28.19
CA ASP A 28 -21.28 28.24 -28.34
C ASP A 28 -21.89 26.83 -28.50
N ASP A 29 -21.25 25.97 -29.30
CA ASP A 29 -21.74 24.62 -29.54
C ASP A 29 -21.49 23.69 -28.36
N SER A 30 -20.41 23.88 -27.61
CA SER A 30 -20.12 23.08 -26.41
C SER A 30 -21.26 23.14 -25.39
N GLY A 31 -21.88 24.30 -25.21
CA GLY A 31 -23.02 24.46 -24.30
C GLY A 31 -24.27 23.69 -24.75
N LYS A 32 -24.51 23.62 -26.07
CA LYS A 32 -25.64 22.86 -26.65
C LYS A 32 -25.38 21.36 -26.58
N ILE A 33 -24.16 20.95 -26.97
CA ILE A 33 -23.70 19.56 -26.93
C ILE A 33 -23.75 19.05 -25.50
N TRP A 34 -23.30 19.84 -24.53
CA TRP A 34 -23.36 19.48 -23.12
C TRP A 34 -24.80 19.23 -22.66
N LYS A 35 -25.73 20.15 -22.95
CA LYS A 35 -27.14 20.00 -22.59
C LYS A 35 -27.78 18.75 -23.20
N TYR A 36 -27.46 18.44 -24.46
CA TYR A 36 -27.99 17.26 -25.15
C TYR A 36 -27.39 15.96 -24.60
N ASN A 37 -26.06 15.91 -24.42
CA ASN A 37 -25.36 14.70 -24.01
C ASN A 37 -25.42 14.43 -22.51
N TRP A 38 -25.70 15.43 -21.67
CA TRP A 38 -25.73 15.26 -20.22
C TRP A 38 -26.69 14.16 -19.77
N GLY A 39 -27.89 14.11 -20.36
CA GLY A 39 -28.87 13.07 -20.06
C GLY A 39 -28.36 11.67 -20.43
N TRP A 40 -27.74 11.53 -21.60
CA TRP A 40 -27.15 10.27 -22.02
C TRP A 40 -26.01 9.83 -21.10
N ILE A 41 -25.14 10.75 -20.71
CA ILE A 41 -24.03 10.47 -19.77
C ILE A 41 -24.59 9.93 -18.44
N LEU A 42 -25.63 10.57 -17.89
CA LEU A 42 -26.26 10.10 -16.66
C LEU A 42 -26.84 8.69 -16.80
N GLN A 43 -27.51 8.40 -17.91
CA GLN A 43 -28.05 7.07 -18.20
C GLN A 43 -26.95 6.00 -18.28
N GLU A 44 -25.85 6.29 -18.97
CA GLU A 44 -24.70 5.38 -19.06
C GLU A 44 -24.09 5.09 -17.67
N TYR A 45 -23.99 6.11 -16.81
CA TYR A 45 -23.52 5.92 -15.43
C TYR A 45 -24.49 5.08 -14.60
N GLU A 46 -25.79 5.27 -14.76
CA GLU A 46 -26.80 4.44 -14.10
C GLU A 46 -26.70 2.97 -14.54
N ASP A 47 -26.53 2.73 -15.83
CA ASP A 47 -26.40 1.38 -16.37
C ASP A 47 -25.07 0.73 -15.97
N LEU A 48 -23.98 1.49 -15.91
CA LEU A 48 -22.71 1.01 -15.37
C LEU A 48 -22.84 0.64 -13.89
N LYS A 49 -23.53 1.46 -13.10
CA LYS A 49 -23.79 1.19 -11.69
C LYS A 49 -24.57 -0.11 -11.51
N LYS A 50 -25.66 -0.31 -12.28
CA LYS A 50 -26.42 -1.58 -12.26
C LYS A 50 -25.54 -2.78 -12.55
N LYS A 51 -24.70 -2.72 -13.59
CA LYS A 51 -23.75 -3.79 -13.94
C LYS A 51 -22.74 -4.08 -12.81
N MET A 52 -22.28 -3.05 -12.11
CA MET A 52 -21.37 -3.19 -10.97
C MET A 52 -22.08 -3.82 -9.76
N ASP A 53 -23.32 -3.44 -9.48
CA ASP A 53 -24.12 -3.99 -8.41
C ASP A 53 -24.44 -5.48 -8.66
N GLU A 54 -24.78 -5.84 -9.90
CA GLU A 54 -24.98 -7.23 -10.34
C GLU A 54 -23.71 -8.09 -10.18
N LYS A 55 -22.56 -7.56 -10.62
CA LYS A 55 -21.26 -8.24 -10.44
C LYS A 55 -20.88 -8.38 -8.96
N THR A 56 -21.19 -7.36 -8.16
CA THR A 56 -20.94 -7.39 -6.72
C THR A 56 -21.80 -8.45 -6.04
N ALA A 57 -23.09 -8.54 -6.39
CA ALA A 57 -24.02 -9.53 -5.86
C ALA A 57 -23.66 -10.97 -6.26
N THR A 58 -23.16 -11.17 -7.48
CA THR A 58 -22.75 -12.51 -7.98
C THR A 58 -21.40 -12.95 -7.42
N SER A 59 -20.47 -12.03 -7.17
CA SER A 59 -19.13 -12.38 -6.70
C SER A 59 -19.12 -12.94 -5.26
N GLU A 60 -18.52 -14.12 -5.09
CA GLU A 60 -18.38 -14.75 -3.76
C GLU A 60 -17.32 -14.05 -2.89
N LEU A 61 -16.31 -13.44 -3.53
CA LEU A 61 -15.23 -12.74 -2.87
C LEU A 61 -15.72 -11.46 -2.16
N LEU A 62 -16.55 -10.65 -2.82
CA LEU A 62 -17.02 -9.40 -2.24
C LEU A 62 -18.04 -9.65 -1.12
N LYS A 63 -18.81 -10.74 -1.16
CA LYS A 63 -19.69 -11.15 -0.04
C LYS A 63 -18.93 -11.29 1.29
N ARG A 64 -17.67 -11.74 1.26
CA ARG A 64 -16.84 -11.83 2.47
C ARG A 64 -16.36 -10.48 2.96
N VAL A 65 -16.10 -9.54 2.05
CA VAL A 65 -15.60 -8.19 2.36
C VAL A 65 -16.73 -7.27 2.84
N THR A 66 -17.93 -7.40 2.28
CA THR A 66 -19.10 -6.59 2.66
C THR A 66 -19.86 -7.16 3.86
N LYS A 67 -19.58 -8.40 4.29
CA LYS A 67 -20.12 -8.93 5.54
C LYS A 67 -19.65 -8.02 6.68
N LYS A 68 -20.60 -7.47 7.45
CA LYS A 68 -20.27 -6.72 8.67
C LYS A 68 -19.32 -7.57 9.51
N ARG A 69 -18.18 -6.98 9.87
CA ARG A 69 -17.22 -7.60 10.78
C ARG A 69 -17.98 -7.93 12.06
N GLU A 70 -18.14 -9.23 12.33
CA GLU A 70 -18.66 -9.66 13.61
C GLU A 70 -17.67 -9.17 14.66
N ASP A 71 -18.18 -8.44 15.67
CA ASP A 71 -17.37 -8.00 16.79
C ASP A 71 -16.89 -9.25 17.52
N ASP A 72 -15.57 -9.45 17.54
CA ASP A 72 -14.98 -10.59 18.22
C ASP A 72 -14.98 -10.30 19.73
N ASP A 73 -15.94 -10.89 20.45
CA ASP A 73 -16.09 -10.78 21.91
C ASP A 73 -14.92 -11.37 22.71
N ARG A 74 -13.91 -11.93 22.03
CA ARG A 74 -12.67 -12.39 22.67
C ARG A 74 -11.88 -11.20 23.20
N LYS A 75 -12.07 -10.93 24.50
CA LYS A 75 -11.20 -10.06 25.27
C LYS A 75 -9.81 -10.71 25.37
N LEU A 76 -8.82 -10.09 24.73
CA LEU A 76 -7.43 -10.37 25.03
C LEU A 76 -7.23 -10.12 26.52
N GLY A 77 -6.77 -11.14 27.26
CA GLY A 77 -6.45 -11.00 28.68
C GLY A 77 -5.45 -9.86 28.89
N THR A 78 -5.39 -9.30 30.10
CA THR A 78 -4.39 -8.29 30.46
C THR A 78 -2.99 -8.84 30.20
N PHE A 79 -2.37 -8.40 29.12
CA PHE A 79 -0.97 -8.69 28.86
C PHE A 79 -0.15 -7.95 29.92
N PRO A 80 0.76 -8.62 30.64
CA PRO A 80 1.67 -7.93 31.54
C PRO A 80 2.52 -6.97 30.71
N GLN A 81 2.59 -5.72 31.15
CA GLN A 81 3.32 -4.65 30.48
C GLN A 81 4.83 -4.90 30.65
N THR A 82 5.38 -5.76 29.80
CA THR A 82 6.80 -6.13 29.84
C THR A 82 7.61 -5.14 28.99
N PHE A 83 8.70 -4.64 29.58
CA PHE A 83 9.55 -3.59 28.99
C PHE A 83 10.38 -4.02 27.78
N ASN A 84 10.33 -5.30 27.37
CA ASN A 84 11.08 -5.82 26.22
C ASN A 84 10.25 -6.93 25.53
N HIS A 85 9.52 -6.53 24.51
CA HIS A 85 8.40 -7.22 23.86
C HIS A 85 8.61 -8.64 23.27
N ARG A 86 9.67 -9.41 23.58
CA ARG A 86 9.83 -10.76 22.97
C ARG A 86 10.35 -11.91 23.81
N TYR A 87 11.03 -11.71 24.94
CA TYR A 87 11.78 -12.84 25.54
C TYR A 87 11.42 -13.18 27.00
N GLY A 88 10.72 -12.29 27.72
CA GLY A 88 10.48 -12.49 29.16
C GLY A 88 9.51 -13.62 29.49
N TRP A 89 8.41 -13.75 28.75
CA TRP A 89 7.32 -14.67 29.12
C TRP A 89 7.65 -16.15 28.91
N ILE A 90 8.57 -16.46 27.99
CA ILE A 90 9.02 -17.83 27.75
C ILE A 90 10.01 -18.24 28.84
N ALA A 91 10.93 -17.34 29.23
CA ALA A 91 11.96 -17.60 30.24
C ALA A 91 11.41 -17.77 31.68
N GLU A 92 10.16 -17.36 31.94
CA GLU A 92 9.49 -17.57 33.24
C GLU A 92 9.08 -19.05 33.45
N LYS A 93 8.87 -19.80 32.35
CA LYS A 93 8.59 -21.24 32.44
C LYS A 93 9.88 -21.97 32.77
N LYS A 94 9.83 -22.82 33.82
CA LYS A 94 10.97 -23.60 34.30
C LYS A 94 11.64 -24.45 33.20
N ASP A 95 10.85 -24.93 32.24
CA ASP A 95 11.33 -25.74 31.11
C ASP A 95 12.09 -24.94 30.03
N PHE A 96 12.06 -23.61 30.10
CA PHE A 96 12.67 -22.69 29.14
C PHE A 96 13.58 -21.64 29.82
N GLN A 97 13.94 -21.87 31.08
CA GLN A 97 14.96 -21.07 31.74
C GLN A 97 16.29 -21.29 31.02
N LEU A 98 16.85 -20.21 30.46
CA LEU A 98 18.17 -20.23 29.85
C LEU A 98 19.20 -20.47 30.96
N GLU A 99 19.87 -21.62 30.91
CA GLU A 99 21.06 -21.85 31.73
C GLU A 99 22.14 -20.83 31.33
N ILE A 100 22.81 -20.24 32.34
CA ILE A 100 23.81 -19.21 32.12
C ILE A 100 25.07 -19.86 31.55
N TYR A 101 25.18 -19.92 30.23
CA TYR A 101 26.41 -20.33 29.53
C TYR A 101 27.35 -19.12 29.37
N GLY A 102 28.08 -18.78 30.44
CA GLY A 102 29.11 -17.75 30.44
C GLY A 102 30.55 -18.32 30.39
N PRO A 103 31.54 -17.53 29.94
CA PRO A 103 32.94 -17.97 29.81
C PRO A 103 33.59 -18.42 31.11
N ASP A 104 33.00 -18.12 32.27
CA ASP A 104 33.50 -18.52 33.59
C ASP A 104 33.21 -19.99 33.96
N PHE A 105 32.38 -20.72 33.19
CA PHE A 105 32.02 -22.11 33.49
C PHE A 105 32.85 -23.17 32.77
N PHE A 106 33.64 -22.80 31.77
CA PHE A 106 34.48 -23.77 31.04
C PHE A 106 35.83 -23.94 31.75
N LYS A 107 35.82 -24.62 32.92
CA LYS A 107 37.06 -25.20 33.44
C LYS A 107 37.34 -26.47 32.62
N PRO A 108 38.42 -26.50 31.81
CA PRO A 108 38.71 -27.69 31.03
C PRO A 108 38.93 -28.87 31.97
N ILE A 109 38.13 -29.93 31.78
CA ILE A 109 38.29 -31.19 32.50
C ILE A 109 39.65 -31.78 32.08
N PRO A 110 40.53 -32.19 33.02
CA PRO A 110 41.81 -32.76 32.64
C PRO A 110 41.62 -34.03 31.81
N LEU A 111 42.47 -34.21 30.80
CA LEU A 111 42.44 -35.37 29.92
C LEU A 111 42.59 -36.68 30.72
N PRO A 112 41.83 -37.74 30.39
CA PRO A 112 42.00 -39.06 30.98
C PRO A 112 43.44 -39.56 30.84
N ASP A 113 43.91 -40.35 31.81
CA ASP A 113 45.31 -40.80 31.89
C ASP A 113 45.82 -41.51 30.64
N ILE A 114 44.91 -42.16 29.91
CA ILE A 114 45.19 -42.87 28.64
C ILE A 114 45.71 -41.93 27.55
N TYR A 115 45.35 -40.65 27.61
CA TYR A 115 45.71 -39.61 26.64
C TYR A 115 46.75 -38.62 27.18
N LYS A 116 47.33 -38.86 28.36
CA LYS A 116 48.41 -38.01 28.88
C LYS A 116 49.70 -38.27 28.11
N VAL A 117 50.21 -37.24 27.44
CA VAL A 117 51.51 -37.29 26.78
C VAL A 117 52.59 -37.51 27.84
N PRO A 118 53.47 -38.53 27.71
CA PRO A 118 54.57 -38.71 28.65
C PRO A 118 55.46 -37.48 28.62
N LYS A 119 55.64 -36.84 29.78
CA LYS A 119 56.60 -35.76 29.91
C LYS A 119 57.99 -36.39 29.95
N HIS A 120 58.82 -36.08 28.96
CA HIS A 120 60.26 -36.29 29.02
C HIS A 120 60.92 -35.33 30.01
#